data_AF-A0AAW7D887-F1
#
_entry.id   AF-A0AAW7D887-F1
#
_cell.length_a   1.000
_cell.length_b   1.000
_cell.length_c   1.000
_cell.angle_alpha   90.00
_cell.angle_beta   90.00
_cell.angle_gamma   90.00
#
_symmetry.space_group_name_H-M   'P 1'
#
loop_
_entity.id
_entity.type
_entity.pdbx_description
1 polymer ?
#
loop_
_entity_poly.entity_id
_entity_poly.type
_entity_poly.pdbx_seq_one_letter_code
_entity_poly.pdbx_strand_id
1 'polypeptide(L)'
;MEKKKHGNKGKKHSEETKIKISEAMLGNLNAEKYNEDEAVELFCQMLVKSQEEKYYTIKKITREYGVSSRTIEELMKRFIGLKSIYELIKENVEINCFEFANRGVLKIPLATLILKTHHNYSDKIETKTDITTGGEILKISNLITFISDDNSDEETDE
;
A
#
# COMPACT_ATOMS: atom_id res chain seq x y z
N MET A 1 -43.38 -16.37 -14.28
CA MET A 1 -42.56 -16.87 -13.16
C MET A 1 -41.69 -15.71 -12.65
N GLU A 2 -42.16 -14.98 -11.65
CA GLU A 2 -41.38 -13.90 -11.02
C GLU A 2 -40.76 -14.40 -9.70
N LYS A 3 -39.42 -14.48 -9.66
CA LYS A 3 -38.66 -14.75 -8.43
C LYS A 3 -38.50 -13.44 -7.65
N LYS A 4 -39.31 -13.23 -6.62
CA LYS A 4 -39.13 -12.12 -5.67
C LYS A 4 -37.87 -12.35 -4.82
N LYS A 5 -36.80 -11.60 -5.09
CA LYS A 5 -35.60 -11.50 -4.23
C LYS A 5 -35.98 -10.85 -2.89
N HIS A 6 -36.00 -11.62 -1.81
CA HIS A 6 -36.11 -11.06 -0.45
C HIS A 6 -34.71 -10.66 0.02
N GLY A 7 -34.43 -9.37 -0.01
CA GLY A 7 -33.25 -8.80 0.64
C GLY A 7 -33.38 -8.91 2.15
N ASN A 8 -32.45 -9.63 2.78
CA ASN A 8 -32.39 -9.82 4.22
C ASN A 8 -31.91 -8.51 4.87
N LYS A 9 -32.85 -7.64 5.26
CA LYS A 9 -32.55 -6.38 5.96
C LYS A 9 -31.96 -6.72 7.34
N GLY A 10 -30.74 -6.28 7.61
CA GLY A 10 -29.99 -6.60 8.82
C GLY A 10 -30.79 -6.40 10.10
N LYS A 11 -30.83 -7.42 10.96
CA LYS A 11 -31.46 -7.34 12.29
C LYS A 11 -30.77 -6.24 13.09
N LYS A 12 -31.53 -5.22 13.50
CA LYS A 12 -31.07 -4.22 14.46
C LYS A 12 -30.82 -4.95 15.80
N HIS A 13 -29.62 -4.78 16.36
CA HIS A 13 -29.29 -5.33 17.67
C HIS A 13 -30.25 -4.77 18.73
N SER A 14 -30.72 -5.65 19.63
CA SER A 14 -31.54 -5.23 20.77
C SER A 14 -30.75 -4.29 21.68
N GLU A 15 -31.44 -3.42 22.42
CA GLU A 15 -30.80 -2.50 23.36
C GLU A 15 -29.94 -3.24 24.40
N GLU A 16 -30.39 -4.42 24.88
CA GLU A 16 -29.58 -5.30 25.73
C GLU A 16 -28.26 -5.73 25.09
N THR A 17 -28.25 -5.98 23.78
CA THR A 17 -27.03 -6.35 23.05
C THR A 17 -26.08 -5.17 22.94
N LYS A 18 -26.61 -3.95 22.74
CA LYS A 18 -25.81 -2.73 22.68
C LYS A 18 -25.17 -2.41 24.03
N ILE A 19 -25.92 -2.58 25.12
CA ILE A 19 -25.41 -2.38 26.49
C ILE A 19 -24.30 -3.40 26.80
N LYS A 20 -24.51 -4.68 26.47
CA LYS A 20 -23.46 -5.71 26.65
C LYS A 20 -22.19 -5.43 25.84
N ILE A 21 -22.32 -4.91 24.61
CA ILE A 21 -21.16 -4.50 23.80
C ILE A 21 -20.45 -3.29 24.45
N SER A 22 -21.21 -2.30 24.90
CA SER A 22 -20.69 -1.12 25.61
C SER A 22 -19.92 -1.51 26.89
N GLU A 23 -20.51 -2.37 27.72
CA GLU A 23 -19.89 -2.88 28.95
C GLU A 23 -18.64 -3.71 28.66
N ALA A 24 -18.64 -4.51 27.59
CA ALA A 24 -17.45 -5.27 27.17
C ALA A 24 -16.33 -4.38 26.61
N MET A 25 -16.62 -3.15 26.21
CA MET A 25 -15.60 -2.18 25.76
C MET A 25 -15.01 -1.38 26.93
N LEU A 26 -15.77 -1.15 28.00
CA LEU A 26 -15.31 -0.52 29.23
C LEU A 26 -14.31 -1.44 29.96
N GLY A 27 -13.02 -1.13 29.86
CA GLY A 27 -11.95 -1.92 30.48
C GLY A 27 -11.29 -2.94 29.56
N ASN A 28 -11.58 -2.92 28.25
CA ASN A 28 -10.84 -3.73 27.29
C ASN A 28 -9.42 -3.16 27.05
N LEU A 29 -8.51 -3.49 27.97
CA LEU A 29 -7.09 -3.16 27.91
C LEU A 29 -6.36 -3.90 26.77
N ASN A 30 -7.01 -4.84 26.06
CA ASN A 30 -6.40 -5.43 24.86
C ASN A 30 -6.20 -4.39 23.74
N ALA A 31 -6.88 -3.24 23.80
CA ALA A 31 -6.64 -2.12 22.89
C ALA A 31 -5.33 -1.36 23.19
N GLU A 32 -4.72 -1.56 24.37
CA GLU A 32 -3.54 -0.84 24.85
C GLU A 32 -2.41 -1.81 25.17
N LYS A 33 -1.96 -2.57 24.16
CA LYS A 33 -0.84 -3.50 24.34
C LYS A 33 0.49 -2.79 24.64
N TYR A 34 0.63 -1.53 24.26
CA TYR A 34 1.85 -0.75 24.44
C TYR A 34 1.52 0.66 24.91
N ASN A 35 2.22 1.10 25.96
CA ASN A 35 2.35 2.52 26.30
C ASN A 35 3.43 3.20 25.41
N GLU A 36 3.61 4.52 25.55
CA GLU A 36 4.56 5.27 24.70
C GLU A 36 6.00 4.81 24.91
N ASP A 37 6.42 4.63 26.16
CA ASP A 37 7.79 4.22 26.50
C ASP A 37 8.11 2.82 25.97
N GLU A 38 7.18 1.86 26.12
CA GLU A 38 7.31 0.51 25.57
C GLU A 38 7.35 0.51 24.04
N ALA A 39 6.58 1.40 23.40
CA ALA A 39 6.60 1.55 21.95
C ALA A 39 7.93 2.14 21.46
N VAL A 40 8.46 3.15 22.16
CA VAL A 40 9.79 3.71 21.88
C VAL A 40 10.87 2.66 22.08
N GLU A 41 10.83 1.90 23.16
CA GLU A 41 11.78 0.82 23.43
C GLU A 41 11.74 -0.23 22.31
N LEU A 42 10.56 -0.69 21.92
CA LEU A 42 10.38 -1.62 20.81
C LEU A 42 11.00 -1.09 19.51
N PHE A 43 10.74 0.18 19.16
CA PHE A 43 11.30 0.77 17.94
C PHE A 43 12.82 0.95 18.00
N CYS A 44 13.37 1.31 19.16
CA CYS A 44 14.82 1.35 19.39
C CYS A 44 15.45 -0.03 19.23
N GLN A 45 14.84 -1.07 19.80
CA GLN A 45 15.29 -2.45 19.65
C GLN A 45 15.20 -2.91 18.18
N MET A 46 14.13 -2.55 17.48
CA MET A 46 14.00 -2.80 16.03
C MET A 46 15.06 -2.04 15.21
N LEU A 47 15.41 -0.81 15.59
CA LEU A 47 16.45 -0.03 14.95
C LEU A 47 17.81 -0.70 15.09
N VAL A 48 18.19 -1.13 16.29
CA VAL A 48 19.44 -1.88 16.52
C VAL A 48 19.44 -3.15 15.66
N LYS A 49 18.33 -3.89 15.62
CA LYS A 49 18.22 -5.09 14.76
C LYS A 49 18.33 -4.78 13.28
N SER A 50 17.77 -3.67 12.82
CA SER A 50 17.83 -3.30 11.40
C SER A 50 19.24 -3.09 10.88
N GLN A 51 20.22 -2.81 11.76
CA GLN A 51 21.63 -2.68 11.40
C GLN A 51 22.32 -4.03 11.15
N GLU A 52 21.74 -5.15 11.61
CA GLU A 52 22.30 -6.46 11.30
C GLU A 52 21.94 -6.84 9.86
N GLU A 53 22.94 -7.15 9.03
CA GLU A 53 22.77 -7.42 7.59
C GLU A 53 21.67 -8.47 7.29
N LYS A 54 21.48 -9.44 8.18
CA LYS A 54 20.52 -10.55 8.00
C LYS A 54 19.06 -10.10 7.89
N TYR A 55 18.72 -8.86 8.22
CA TYR A 55 17.36 -8.32 8.12
C TYR A 55 17.19 -7.44 6.88
N TYR A 56 16.83 -8.09 5.76
CA TYR A 56 16.50 -7.44 4.49
C TYR A 56 15.00 -7.14 4.31
N THR A 57 14.16 -7.38 5.33
CA THR A 57 12.75 -6.95 5.36
C THR A 57 12.31 -6.59 6.78
N ILE A 58 11.45 -5.57 6.91
CA ILE A 58 10.85 -5.17 8.19
C ILE A 58 10.04 -6.33 8.79
N LYS A 59 9.33 -7.10 7.96
CA LYS A 59 8.55 -8.27 8.40
C LYS A 59 9.39 -9.30 9.15
N LYS A 60 10.66 -9.45 8.78
CA LYS A 60 11.59 -10.37 9.47
C LYS A 60 11.91 -9.86 10.87
N ILE A 61 12.12 -8.55 11.02
CA ILE A 61 12.34 -7.90 12.31
C ILE A 61 11.08 -8.01 13.17
N THR A 62 9.90 -7.64 12.66
CA THR A 62 8.66 -7.65 13.45
C THR A 62 8.27 -9.07 13.89
N ARG A 63 8.58 -10.09 13.08
CA ARG A 63 8.36 -11.50 13.45
C ARG A 63 9.21 -11.94 14.64
N GLU A 64 10.43 -11.42 14.78
CA GLU A 64 11.32 -11.74 15.91
C GLU A 64 10.77 -11.23 17.23
N TYR A 65 10.15 -10.06 17.22
CA TYR A 65 9.50 -9.46 18.40
C TYR A 65 8.05 -9.94 18.60
N GLY A 66 7.53 -10.82 17.74
CA GLY A 66 6.14 -11.29 17.83
C GLY A 66 5.10 -10.18 17.60
N VAL A 67 5.47 -9.16 16.83
CA VAL A 67 4.63 -7.99 16.53
C VAL A 67 4.16 -8.05 15.07
N SER A 68 2.89 -7.71 14.84
CA SER A 68 2.35 -7.62 13.48
C SER A 68 2.70 -6.28 12.83
N SER A 69 2.84 -6.22 11.51
CA SER A 69 3.07 -4.94 10.80
C SER A 69 1.93 -3.94 11.06
N ARG A 70 0.70 -4.43 11.20
CA ARG A 70 -0.46 -3.60 11.54
C ARG A 70 -0.30 -2.93 12.92
N THR A 71 0.24 -3.65 13.90
CA THR A 71 0.53 -3.10 15.22
C THR A 71 1.57 -1.99 15.12
N ILE A 72 2.63 -2.17 14.31
CA ILE A 72 3.63 -1.12 14.07
C ILE A 72 2.98 0.14 13.45
N GLU A 73 2.10 -0.04 12.46
CA GLU A 73 1.35 1.08 11.86
C GLU A 73 0.43 1.79 12.85
N GLU A 74 -0.26 1.04 13.72
CA GLU A 74 -1.11 1.59 14.78
C GLU A 74 -0.28 2.37 15.81
N LEU A 75 0.89 1.86 16.20
CA LEU A 75 1.82 2.56 17.09
C LEU A 75 2.35 3.85 16.48
N MET A 76 2.71 3.87 15.19
CA MET A 76 3.14 5.10 14.51
C MET A 76 2.03 6.14 14.38
N LYS A 77 0.77 5.70 14.22
CA LYS A 77 -0.39 6.61 14.18
C LYS A 77 -0.67 7.20 15.56
N ARG A 78 -0.47 6.41 16.62
CA ARG A 78 -0.69 6.83 18.02
C ARG A 78 0.44 7.74 18.52
N PHE A 79 1.69 7.37 18.26
CA PHE A 79 2.90 8.04 18.75
C PHE A 79 3.70 8.57 17.56
N ILE A 80 3.43 9.82 17.19
CA ILE A 80 3.97 10.45 15.96
C ILE A 80 5.51 10.47 15.95
N GLY A 81 6.14 10.56 17.13
CA GLY A 81 7.60 10.53 17.29
C GLY A 81 8.27 9.25 16.78
N LEU A 82 7.54 8.14 16.68
CA LEU A 82 8.09 6.86 16.20
C LEU A 82 8.33 6.84 14.69
N LYS A 83 7.73 7.78 13.93
CA LYS A 83 7.83 7.81 12.48
C LYS A 83 9.27 8.04 12.01
N SER A 84 10.03 8.90 12.68
CA SER A 84 11.44 9.15 12.33
C SER A 84 12.29 7.90 12.53
N ILE A 85 12.09 7.18 13.65
CA ILE A 85 12.79 5.92 13.94
C ILE A 85 12.43 4.85 12.90
N TYR A 86 11.17 4.79 12.50
CA TYR A 86 10.72 3.84 11.48
C TYR A 86 11.34 4.08 10.10
N GLU A 87 11.51 5.34 9.69
CA GLU A 87 12.17 5.65 8.43
C GLU A 87 13.65 5.24 8.46
N LEU A 88 14.36 5.44 9.59
CA LEU A 88 15.73 4.92 9.74
C LEU A 88 15.79 3.38 9.67
N ILE A 89 14.82 2.68 10.26
CA ILE A 89 14.70 1.22 10.14
C ILE A 89 14.52 0.83 8.67
N LYS A 90 13.69 1.56 7.92
CA LYS A 90 13.48 1.32 6.49
C LYS A 90 14.77 1.52 5.70
N GLU A 91 15.48 2.61 5.92
CA GLU A 91 16.76 2.88 5.24
C GLU A 91 17.78 1.76 5.46
N ASN A 92 17.95 1.30 6.70
CA ASN A 92 18.85 0.18 7.01
C ASN A 92 18.43 -1.12 6.31
N VAL A 93 17.13 -1.44 6.34
CA VAL A 93 16.58 -2.63 5.68
C VAL A 93 16.74 -2.56 4.16
N GLU A 94 16.65 -1.37 3.58
CA GLU A 94 16.88 -1.13 2.16
C GLU A 94 18.31 -1.45 1.77
N ILE A 95 19.28 -0.89 2.51
CA ILE A 95 20.71 -1.15 2.32
C ILE A 95 21.00 -2.65 2.42
N ASN A 96 20.49 -3.30 3.46
CA ASN A 96 20.64 -4.74 3.65
C ASN A 96 20.06 -5.55 2.48
N CYS A 97 18.92 -5.14 1.93
CA CYS A 97 18.30 -5.78 0.76
C CYS A 97 19.20 -5.70 -0.48
N PHE A 98 19.79 -4.54 -0.75
CA PHE A 98 20.75 -4.36 -1.83
C PHE A 98 22.00 -5.21 -1.63
N GLU A 99 22.58 -5.22 -0.44
CA GLU A 99 23.76 -6.04 -0.15
C GLU A 99 23.49 -7.54 -0.32
N PHE A 100 22.35 -8.02 0.17
CA PHE A 100 21.93 -9.41 0.02
C PHE A 100 21.74 -9.80 -1.45
N ALA A 101 21.21 -8.89 -2.27
CA ALA A 101 21.08 -9.09 -3.70
C ALA A 101 22.45 -9.15 -4.40
N ASN A 102 23.36 -8.23 -4.06
CA ASN A 102 24.71 -8.16 -4.63
C ASN A 102 25.54 -9.40 -4.29
N ARG A 103 25.39 -9.96 -3.08
CA ARG A 103 26.07 -11.21 -2.66
C ARG A 103 25.43 -12.47 -3.25
N GLY A 104 24.31 -12.34 -3.98
CA GLY A 104 23.59 -13.48 -4.58
C GLY A 104 22.79 -14.32 -3.57
N VAL A 105 22.72 -13.89 -2.30
CA VAL A 105 21.91 -14.57 -1.27
C VAL A 105 20.42 -14.38 -1.54
N LEU A 106 20.05 -13.18 -2.01
CA LEU A 106 18.71 -12.85 -2.47
C LEU A 106 18.70 -12.75 -4.00
N LYS A 107 17.79 -13.46 -4.65
CA LYS A 107 17.64 -13.35 -6.12
C LYS A 107 17.24 -11.91 -6.49
N ILE A 108 17.93 -11.32 -7.47
CA ILE A 108 17.69 -9.94 -7.91
C ILE A 108 16.21 -9.64 -8.17
N PRO A 109 15.43 -10.49 -8.88
CA PRO A 109 14.00 -10.21 -9.08
C PRO A 109 13.19 -10.11 -7.78
N LEU A 110 13.56 -10.89 -6.76
CA LEU A 110 12.91 -10.85 -5.45
C LEU A 110 13.33 -9.60 -4.68
N ALA A 111 14.59 -9.20 -4.75
CA ALA A 111 15.07 -7.94 -4.19
C ALA A 111 14.34 -6.73 -4.81
N THR A 112 14.24 -6.69 -6.15
CA THR A 112 13.48 -5.65 -6.86
C THR A 112 12.03 -5.60 -6.41
N LEU A 113 11.36 -6.76 -6.28
CA LEU A 113 9.98 -6.80 -5.80
C LEU A 113 9.83 -6.23 -4.38
N ILE A 114 10.75 -6.58 -3.48
CA ILE A 114 10.77 -6.07 -2.10
C ILE A 114 10.94 -4.54 -2.10
N LEU A 115 11.91 -4.03 -2.85
CA LEU A 115 12.17 -2.58 -2.96
C LEU A 115 10.96 -1.82 -3.53
N LYS A 116 10.32 -2.34 -4.58
CA LYS A 116 9.11 -1.72 -5.16
C LYS A 116 7.93 -1.70 -4.18
N THR A 117 7.69 -2.80 -3.48
CA THR A 117 6.52 -2.96 -2.60
C THR A 117 6.66 -2.31 -1.24
N HIS A 118 7.89 -2.21 -0.69
CA HIS A 118 8.13 -1.72 0.67
C HIS A 118 8.83 -0.36 0.73
N HIS A 119 9.57 0.01 -0.31
CA HIS A 119 10.36 1.24 -0.37
C HIS A 119 9.88 2.21 -1.46
N ASN A 120 8.73 1.93 -2.10
CA ASN A 120 8.15 2.73 -3.18
C ASN A 120 9.14 3.02 -4.33
N TYR A 121 10.08 2.10 -4.59
CA TYR A 121 10.92 2.22 -5.78
C TYR A 121 10.04 2.16 -7.02
N SER A 122 10.16 3.18 -7.88
CA SER A 122 9.57 3.17 -9.20
C SER A 122 10.66 2.94 -10.23
N ASP A 123 10.34 2.19 -11.28
CA ASP A 123 11.20 2.17 -12.46
C ASP A 123 11.23 3.60 -13.02
N LYS A 124 12.42 4.11 -13.29
CA LYS A 124 12.56 5.36 -14.04
C LYS A 124 12.26 5.03 -15.50
N ILE A 125 11.00 5.21 -15.90
CA ILE A 125 10.61 5.13 -17.31
C ILE A 125 10.93 6.51 -17.91
N GLU A 126 12.08 6.63 -18.57
CA GLU A 126 12.28 7.73 -19.52
C GLU A 126 11.40 7.44 -20.75
N THR A 127 10.18 7.99 -20.79
CA THR A 127 9.42 8.04 -22.03
C THR A 127 10.09 9.05 -22.96
N LYS A 128 11.07 8.58 -23.74
CA LYS A 128 11.39 9.23 -25.01
C LYS A 128 10.25 8.91 -25.97
N THR A 129 9.19 9.69 -25.91
CA THR A 129 8.15 9.64 -26.94
C THR A 129 8.74 10.26 -28.19
N ASP A 130 9.46 9.46 -28.98
CA ASP A 130 9.89 9.87 -30.31
C ASP A 130 8.64 9.87 -31.20
N ILE A 131 7.94 11.01 -31.24
CA ILE A 131 6.80 11.26 -32.14
C ILE A 131 7.29 11.59 -33.55
N THR A 132 8.33 10.89 -34.00
CA THR A 132 8.95 11.11 -35.30
C THR A 132 8.86 9.83 -36.12
N THR A 133 8.01 9.83 -37.14
CA THR A 133 8.21 8.97 -38.30
C THR A 133 9.25 9.64 -39.19
N GLY A 134 10.52 9.24 -39.05
CA GLY A 134 11.60 9.72 -39.93
C GLY A 134 12.13 11.14 -39.66
N GLY A 135 11.97 11.68 -38.45
CA GLY A 135 12.54 12.97 -38.03
C GLY A 135 11.62 14.20 -38.14
N GLU A 136 10.38 14.03 -38.60
CA GLU A 136 9.39 15.13 -38.63
C GLU A 136 8.35 14.98 -37.53
N ILE A 137 8.02 16.11 -36.87
CA ILE A 137 7.03 16.19 -35.79
C ILE A 137 5.63 15.99 -36.39
N LEU A 138 4.96 14.89 -36.04
CA LEU A 138 3.57 14.66 -36.40
C LEU A 138 2.65 15.68 -35.69
N LYS A 139 2.04 16.59 -36.46
CA LYS A 139 0.98 17.46 -35.95
C LYS A 139 -0.28 16.63 -35.69
N ILE A 140 -0.80 16.72 -34.47
CA ILE A 140 -2.02 16.02 -33.98
C ILE A 140 -3.24 16.27 -34.89
N SER A 141 -3.27 17.40 -35.62
CA SER A 141 -4.30 17.73 -36.61
C SER A 141 -4.50 16.67 -37.71
N ASN A 142 -3.50 15.82 -37.97
CA ASN A 142 -3.55 14.83 -39.04
C ASN A 142 -4.09 13.46 -38.59
N LEU A 143 -4.29 13.26 -37.28
CA LEU A 143 -4.67 11.97 -36.69
C LEU A 143 -6.17 11.82 -36.42
N ILE A 144 -6.93 12.91 -36.47
CA ILE A 144 -8.35 12.91 -36.12
C ILE A 144 -9.15 13.48 -37.29
N THR A 145 -9.61 12.62 -38.18
CA THR A 145 -10.73 12.92 -39.08
C THR A 145 -12.01 12.58 -38.33
N PHE A 146 -12.73 13.59 -37.86
CA PHE A 146 -14.10 13.38 -37.41
C PHE A 146 -14.94 13.05 -38.65
N ILE A 147 -15.46 11.83 -38.73
CA ILE A 147 -16.52 11.50 -39.67
C ILE A 147 -17.77 12.15 -39.08
N SER A 148 -18.21 13.25 -39.68
CA SER A 148 -19.52 13.82 -39.40
C SER A 148 -20.57 12.92 -40.05
N ASP A 149 -21.37 12.23 -39.24
CA ASP A 149 -22.58 11.56 -39.70
C ASP A 149 -23.65 12.63 -40.00
N ASP A 150 -23.51 13.32 -41.13
CA ASP A 150 -24.60 14.10 -41.74
C ASP A 150 -25.33 13.19 -42.74
N ASN A 151 -26.16 12.29 -42.22
CA ASN A 151 -27.30 11.73 -42.97
C ASN A 151 -28.55 12.37 -42.40
N SER A 152 -28.85 13.57 -42.86
CA SER A 152 -30.18 14.18 -42.75
C SER A 152 -31.10 13.57 -43.80
N ASP A 153 -32.23 13.06 -43.35
CA ASP A 153 -33.36 12.65 -44.18
C ASP A 153 -33.80 13.80 -45.11
N GLU A 154 -33.93 13.53 -46.41
CA GLU A 154 -34.83 14.26 -47.30
C GLU A 154 -35.61 13.25 -48.16
N GLU A 155 -36.91 13.16 -47.86
CA GLU A 155 -37.94 12.71 -48.78
C GLU A 155 -37.91 13.56 -50.06
N THR A 156 -38.16 12.97 -51.22
CA THR A 156 -38.98 13.61 -52.25
C THR A 156 -39.56 12.60 -53.24
N ASP A 157 -40.88 12.68 -53.32
CA ASP A 157 -41.86 12.20 -54.29
C ASP A 157 -41.40 11.85 -55.73
N GLU A 158 -41.87 10.71 -56.23
CA GLU A 158 -42.55 10.56 -57.55
C GLU A 158 -43.43 9.30 -57.60
#